data_AF-A6DJR7-F1
#
_entry.id   AF-A6DJR7-F1
#
_cell.length_a   1.000
_cell.length_b   1.000
_cell.length_c   1.000
_cell.angle_alpha   90.00
_cell.angle_beta   90.00
_cell.angle_gamma   90.00
#
_symmetry.space_group_name_H-M   'P 1'
#
loop_
_entity.id
_entity.type
_entity.pdbx_description
1 polymer ?
#
loop_
_entity_poly.entity_id
_entity_poly.type
_entity_poly.pdbx_seq_one_letter_code
_entity_poly.pdbx_strand_id
1 'polypeptide(L)'
;MNKDNERAEVIKELIGSFALEYFNEEILSLCWQLTNMLHEEDLMDLNRGKKEVWAGSIIYVIARVNYLFDKSKDHFIESKDLANYFNVSSATLGNKASKIMEENDISWHGGEFAGFEIQQSFPMVLETEEGFLIPVYPDRENEEIPIYPEDKGAKLYFSNHSPKGELSLQKIRNEELRAEAERKQLKKDEAKRAKQDERERKQEEREREQKLQQEEFDRMNPSLFDF
;
A
#
# COMPACT_ATOMS: atom_id res chain seq x y z
N MET A 1 -20.66 -1.10 -32.63
CA MET A 1 -19.94 -1.45 -31.40
C MET A 1 -20.91 -2.20 -30.51
N ASN A 2 -20.51 -3.32 -29.89
CA ASN A 2 -21.39 -4.05 -28.96
C ASN A 2 -21.59 -3.18 -27.69
N LYS A 3 -22.79 -3.19 -27.09
CA LYS A 3 -23.11 -2.36 -25.90
C LYS A 3 -22.20 -2.64 -24.71
N ASP A 4 -21.74 -3.87 -24.60
CA ASP A 4 -20.85 -4.31 -23.51
C ASP A 4 -19.46 -3.66 -23.63
N ASN A 5 -18.99 -3.46 -24.86
CA ASN A 5 -17.72 -2.79 -25.13
C ASN A 5 -17.78 -1.29 -24.82
N GLU A 6 -18.88 -0.62 -25.17
CA GLU A 6 -19.12 0.78 -24.77
C GLU A 6 -19.12 0.93 -23.25
N ARG A 7 -19.61 -0.07 -22.53
CA ARG A 7 -19.66 -0.04 -21.08
C ARG A 7 -18.30 -0.24 -20.42
N ALA A 8 -17.49 -1.18 -20.93
CA ALA A 8 -16.12 -1.38 -20.46
C ALA A 8 -15.29 -0.09 -20.62
N GLU A 9 -15.39 0.57 -21.78
CA GLU A 9 -14.69 1.84 -22.03
C GLU A 9 -15.12 2.97 -21.10
N VAL A 10 -16.42 3.08 -20.78
CA VAL A 10 -16.90 4.04 -19.79
C VAL A 10 -16.33 3.75 -18.38
N ILE A 11 -16.21 2.48 -18.01
CA ILE A 11 -15.60 2.08 -16.73
C ILE A 11 -14.11 2.45 -16.73
N LYS A 12 -13.38 2.18 -17.83
CA LYS A 12 -11.97 2.56 -17.99
C LYS A 12 -11.76 4.06 -17.88
N GLU A 13 -12.64 4.88 -18.46
CA GLU A 13 -12.56 6.35 -18.37
C GLU A 13 -12.75 6.85 -16.93
N LEU A 14 -13.71 6.27 -16.20
CA LEU A 14 -13.93 6.57 -14.78
C LEU A 14 -12.71 6.20 -13.93
N ILE A 15 -12.06 5.07 -14.24
CA ILE A 15 -10.81 4.66 -13.59
C ILE A 15 -9.68 5.62 -13.94
N GLY A 16 -9.54 5.98 -15.22
CA GLY A 16 -8.50 6.90 -15.69
C GLY A 16 -8.59 8.26 -15.02
N SER A 17 -9.81 8.81 -14.90
CA SER A 17 -10.06 10.08 -14.20
C SER A 17 -9.61 10.04 -12.74
N PHE A 18 -9.81 8.93 -12.05
CA PHE A 18 -9.30 8.73 -10.69
C PHE A 18 -7.77 8.57 -10.68
N ALA A 19 -7.23 7.77 -11.60
CA ALA A 19 -5.81 7.45 -11.66
C ALA A 19 -4.94 8.68 -11.92
N LEU A 20 -5.40 9.66 -12.70
CA LEU A 20 -4.67 10.92 -12.91
C LEU A 20 -4.41 11.69 -11.62
N GLU A 21 -5.29 11.57 -10.63
CA GLU A 21 -5.15 12.26 -9.35
C GLU A 21 -4.34 11.44 -8.35
N TYR A 22 -4.53 10.11 -8.31
CA TYR A 22 -4.07 9.25 -7.22
C TYR A 22 -2.96 8.25 -7.60
N PHE A 23 -2.77 7.92 -8.87
CA PHE A 23 -1.94 6.81 -9.34
C PHE A 23 -0.92 7.21 -10.42
N ASN A 24 -0.13 6.23 -10.86
CA ASN A 24 0.79 6.32 -11.99
C ASN A 24 0.25 5.53 -13.20
N GLU A 25 1.01 5.55 -14.29
CA GLU A 25 0.69 4.83 -15.53
C GLU A 25 0.58 3.30 -15.32
N GLU A 26 1.46 2.72 -14.50
CA GLU A 26 1.50 1.29 -14.21
C GLU A 26 0.21 0.80 -13.53
N ILE A 27 -0.22 1.46 -12.45
CA ILE A 27 -1.43 1.08 -11.72
C ILE A 27 -2.68 1.27 -12.59
N LEU A 28 -2.73 2.31 -13.43
CA LEU A 28 -3.82 2.49 -14.39
C LEU A 28 -3.87 1.32 -15.38
N SER A 29 -2.72 0.92 -15.93
CA SER A 29 -2.60 -0.21 -16.85
C SER A 29 -3.16 -1.49 -16.23
N LEU A 30 -2.80 -1.81 -14.98
CA LEU A 30 -3.31 -2.98 -14.27
C LEU A 30 -4.83 -2.94 -14.07
N CYS A 31 -5.40 -1.76 -13.78
CA CYS A 31 -6.85 -1.62 -13.67
C CYS A 31 -7.57 -1.86 -15.00
N TRP A 32 -7.00 -1.37 -16.10
CA TRP A 32 -7.56 -1.59 -17.44
C TRP A 32 -7.42 -3.04 -17.90
N GLN A 33 -6.31 -3.70 -17.59
CA GLN A 33 -6.15 -5.14 -17.83
C GLN A 33 -7.21 -5.95 -17.10
N LEU A 34 -7.45 -5.67 -15.81
CA LEU A 34 -8.53 -6.33 -15.07
C LEU A 34 -9.90 -6.03 -15.68
N THR A 35 -10.12 -4.81 -16.18
CA THR A 35 -11.39 -4.46 -16.86
C THR A 35 -11.55 -5.23 -18.17
N ASN A 36 -10.47 -5.38 -18.96
CA ASN A 36 -10.46 -6.14 -20.21
C ASN A 36 -10.72 -7.61 -19.94
N MET A 37 -9.98 -8.23 -19.02
CA MET A 37 -10.16 -9.64 -18.65
C MET A 37 -11.62 -9.92 -18.26
N LEU A 38 -12.22 -9.09 -17.40
CA LEU A 38 -13.62 -9.25 -17.01
C LEU A 38 -14.61 -9.09 -18.19
N HIS A 39 -14.26 -8.31 -19.20
CA HIS A 39 -15.13 -8.05 -20.36
C HIS A 39 -14.95 -9.09 -21.49
N GLU A 40 -13.72 -9.32 -21.92
CA GLU A 40 -13.36 -10.12 -23.09
C GLU A 40 -13.57 -11.62 -22.85
N GLU A 41 -13.37 -12.07 -21.62
CA GLU A 41 -13.61 -13.45 -21.22
C GLU A 41 -15.05 -13.70 -20.73
N ASP A 42 -15.91 -12.67 -20.76
CA ASP A 42 -17.31 -12.70 -20.27
C ASP A 42 -17.45 -13.28 -18.85
N LEU A 43 -16.42 -13.09 -18.02
CA LEU A 43 -16.35 -13.67 -16.68
C LEU A 43 -17.38 -13.05 -15.74
N MET A 44 -17.73 -11.78 -15.98
CA MET A 44 -18.78 -11.10 -15.24
C MET A 44 -19.57 -10.12 -16.11
N ASP A 45 -20.90 -10.10 -15.90
CA ASP A 45 -21.77 -9.12 -16.57
C ASP A 45 -21.57 -7.70 -16.01
N LEU A 46 -20.73 -6.91 -16.69
CA LEU A 46 -20.45 -5.51 -16.38
C LEU A 46 -21.71 -4.63 -16.43
N ASN A 47 -22.76 -5.03 -17.16
CA ASN A 47 -24.05 -4.30 -17.23
C ASN A 47 -24.82 -4.35 -15.92
N ARG A 48 -24.56 -5.36 -15.09
CA ARG A 48 -25.25 -5.53 -13.82
C ARG A 48 -24.64 -4.63 -12.73
N GLY A 49 -25.34 -3.53 -12.43
CA GLY A 49 -25.00 -2.59 -11.36
C GLY A 49 -24.63 -1.20 -11.88
N LYS A 50 -24.13 -0.33 -10.99
CA LYS A 50 -23.67 1.01 -11.40
C LYS A 50 -22.22 0.95 -11.86
N LYS A 51 -21.90 1.75 -12.89
CA LYS A 51 -20.54 1.87 -13.46
C LYS A 51 -19.52 2.36 -12.44
N GLU A 52 -19.94 3.24 -11.54
CA GLU A 52 -19.13 3.78 -10.45
C GLU A 52 -18.76 2.69 -9.43
N VAL A 53 -19.66 1.74 -9.16
CA VAL A 53 -19.35 0.59 -8.30
C VAL A 53 -18.33 -0.32 -8.98
N TRP A 54 -18.45 -0.56 -10.29
CA TRP A 54 -17.47 -1.35 -11.04
C TRP A 54 -16.09 -0.70 -11.06
N ALA A 55 -16.00 0.57 -11.49
CA ALA A 55 -14.74 1.32 -11.51
C ALA A 55 -14.06 1.34 -10.13
N GLY A 56 -14.80 1.72 -9.09
CA GLY A 56 -14.26 1.75 -7.73
C GLY A 56 -13.86 0.38 -7.20
N SER A 57 -14.56 -0.70 -7.57
CA SER A 57 -14.22 -2.06 -7.10
C SER A 57 -13.01 -2.64 -7.82
N ILE A 58 -12.85 -2.36 -9.12
CA ILE A 58 -11.66 -2.74 -9.90
C ILE A 58 -10.42 -2.06 -9.31
N ILE A 59 -10.50 -0.75 -9.07
CA ILE A 59 -9.43 -0.02 -8.36
C ILE A 59 -9.17 -0.64 -6.98
N TYR A 60 -10.22 -1.01 -6.24
CA TYR A 60 -10.05 -1.64 -4.93
C TYR A 60 -9.28 -2.97 -5.02
N VAL A 61 -9.57 -3.81 -6.02
CA VAL A 61 -8.83 -5.07 -6.24
C VAL A 61 -7.35 -4.78 -6.46
N ILE A 62 -7.02 -3.89 -7.42
CA ILE A 62 -5.63 -3.53 -7.72
C ILE A 62 -4.95 -2.90 -6.50
N ALA A 63 -5.65 -2.06 -5.75
CA ALA A 63 -5.15 -1.45 -4.53
C ALA A 63 -4.87 -2.46 -3.40
N ARG A 64 -5.63 -3.57 -3.32
CA ARG A 64 -5.35 -4.67 -2.38
C ARG A 64 -4.11 -5.44 -2.80
N VAL A 65 -4.05 -5.90 -4.05
CA VAL A 65 -2.94 -6.70 -4.59
C VAL A 65 -1.62 -5.93 -4.52
N ASN A 66 -1.66 -4.61 -4.71
CA ASN A 66 -0.49 -3.74 -4.73
C ASN A 66 -0.26 -2.98 -3.42
N TYR A 67 -0.97 -3.34 -2.34
CA TYR A 67 -0.84 -2.72 -1.01
C TYR A 67 -0.99 -1.19 -1.01
N LEU A 68 -1.78 -0.63 -1.93
CA LEU A 68 -1.98 0.82 -2.06
C LEU A 68 -2.79 1.42 -0.89
N PHE A 69 -3.40 0.59 -0.05
CA PHE A 69 -4.01 1.03 1.22
C PHE A 69 -3.02 1.09 2.38
N ASP A 70 -1.76 0.70 2.17
CA ASP A 70 -0.71 0.84 3.16
C ASP A 70 -0.08 2.23 3.11
N LYS A 71 -0.06 2.91 4.25
CA LYS A 71 0.52 4.25 4.42
C LYS A 71 2.01 4.31 4.15
N SER A 72 2.70 3.16 4.15
CA SER A 72 4.12 3.10 3.80
C SER A 72 4.39 3.20 2.30
N LYS A 73 3.37 3.05 1.44
CA LYS A 73 3.53 3.05 -0.02
C LYS A 73 3.47 4.46 -0.61
N ASP A 74 4.25 4.67 -1.66
CA ASP A 74 4.37 5.95 -2.37
C ASP A 74 3.09 6.37 -3.08
N HIS A 75 2.25 5.40 -3.43
CA HIS A 75 0.94 5.59 -4.03
C HIS A 75 -0.19 5.25 -3.05
N PHE A 76 0.01 5.54 -1.76
CA PHE A 76 -1.00 5.34 -0.73
C PHE A 76 -2.31 6.07 -1.08
N ILE A 77 -3.44 5.38 -0.93
CA ILE A 77 -4.78 5.95 -0.98
C ILE A 77 -5.58 5.48 0.24
N GLU A 78 -6.48 6.32 0.76
CA GLU A 78 -7.46 5.82 1.74
C GLU A 78 -8.64 5.20 1.01
N SER A 79 -9.11 4.05 1.52
CA SER A 79 -10.37 3.43 1.06
C SER A 79 -11.57 4.39 1.11
N LYS A 80 -11.52 5.38 2.02
CA LYS A 80 -12.54 6.42 2.13
C LYS A 80 -12.49 7.41 0.97
N ASP A 81 -11.31 7.76 0.46
CA ASP A 81 -11.21 8.70 -0.66
C ASP A 81 -11.71 8.07 -1.95
N LEU A 82 -11.33 6.81 -2.18
CA LEU A 82 -11.87 6.01 -3.29
C LEU A 82 -13.40 5.94 -3.23
N ALA A 83 -13.95 5.64 -2.04
CA ALA A 83 -15.38 5.60 -1.80
C ALA A 83 -16.07 6.96 -2.05
N ASN A 84 -15.49 8.04 -1.54
CA ASN A 84 -16.02 9.39 -1.70
C ASN A 84 -16.00 9.83 -3.17
N TYR A 85 -14.91 9.57 -3.88
CA TYR A 85 -14.74 9.94 -5.30
C TYR A 85 -15.86 9.35 -6.16
N PHE A 86 -16.14 8.06 -5.98
CA PHE A 86 -17.21 7.38 -6.73
C PHE A 86 -18.61 7.55 -6.12
N ASN A 87 -18.74 8.22 -4.97
CA ASN A 87 -19.98 8.34 -4.20
C ASN A 87 -20.62 6.96 -3.90
N VAL A 88 -19.79 6.01 -3.45
CA VAL A 88 -20.16 4.63 -3.12
C VAL A 88 -19.55 4.27 -1.76
N SER A 89 -20.24 3.48 -0.93
CA SER A 89 -19.66 3.09 0.37
C SER A 89 -18.42 2.19 0.20
N SER A 90 -17.40 2.35 1.05
CA SER A 90 -16.21 1.48 1.06
C SER A 90 -16.58 0.00 1.23
N ALA A 91 -17.64 -0.31 1.99
CA ALA A 91 -18.14 -1.67 2.16
C ALA A 91 -18.69 -2.24 0.85
N THR A 92 -19.44 -1.46 0.07
CA THR A 92 -19.95 -1.88 -1.24
C THR A 92 -18.81 -2.18 -2.21
N LEU A 93 -17.82 -1.29 -2.28
CA LEU A 93 -16.64 -1.49 -3.14
C LEU A 93 -15.85 -2.72 -2.70
N GLY A 94 -15.55 -2.83 -1.40
CA GLY A 94 -14.80 -3.95 -0.85
C GLY A 94 -15.49 -5.31 -1.01
N ASN A 95 -16.82 -5.36 -0.90
CA ASN A 95 -17.59 -6.59 -1.10
C ASN A 95 -17.56 -7.04 -2.57
N LYS A 96 -17.79 -6.11 -3.51
CA LYS A 96 -17.68 -6.46 -4.94
C LYS A 96 -16.24 -6.79 -5.34
N ALA A 97 -15.25 -6.09 -4.82
CA ALA A 97 -13.84 -6.41 -5.06
C ALA A 97 -13.48 -7.82 -4.58
N SER A 98 -13.93 -8.21 -3.39
CA SER A 98 -13.73 -9.59 -2.89
C SER A 98 -14.39 -10.61 -3.81
N LYS A 99 -15.60 -10.31 -4.29
CA LYS A 99 -16.31 -11.14 -5.25
C LYS A 99 -15.57 -11.28 -6.59
N ILE A 100 -15.03 -10.19 -7.13
CA ILE A 100 -14.20 -10.21 -8.34
C ILE A 100 -12.98 -11.11 -8.12
N MET A 101 -12.30 -10.97 -6.98
CA MET A 101 -11.12 -11.80 -6.71
C MET A 101 -11.47 -13.29 -6.56
N GLU A 102 -12.58 -13.61 -5.90
CA GLU A 102 -13.04 -14.98 -5.68
C GLU A 102 -13.49 -15.67 -6.98
N GLU A 103 -14.30 -15.00 -7.80
CA GLU A 103 -14.84 -15.61 -9.04
C GLU A 103 -13.79 -15.76 -10.15
N ASN A 104 -12.64 -15.08 -10.04
CA ASN A 104 -11.59 -15.07 -11.07
C ASN A 104 -10.24 -15.55 -10.52
N ASP A 105 -10.23 -16.24 -9.36
CA ASP A 105 -9.04 -16.80 -8.71
C ASP A 105 -7.86 -15.82 -8.55
N ILE A 106 -8.16 -14.53 -8.36
CA ILE A 106 -7.13 -13.49 -8.21
C ILE A 106 -6.53 -13.59 -6.81
N SER A 107 -5.26 -13.97 -6.75
CA SER A 107 -4.47 -14.01 -5.53
C SER A 107 -4.20 -12.62 -4.94
N TRP A 108 -4.21 -12.54 -3.62
CA TRP A 108 -3.83 -11.35 -2.87
C TRP A 108 -2.32 -11.04 -2.91
N HIS A 109 -1.49 -12.01 -3.28
CA HIS A 109 -0.03 -11.98 -3.01
C HIS A 109 0.85 -11.96 -4.26
N GLY A 110 0.34 -11.50 -5.40
CA GLY A 110 1.12 -11.49 -6.62
C GLY A 110 0.57 -12.48 -7.63
N GLY A 111 0.53 -11.99 -8.85
CA GLY A 111 -0.02 -12.59 -10.05
C GLY A 111 0.14 -11.58 -11.17
N GLU A 112 -0.65 -11.72 -12.23
CA GLU A 112 -0.65 -10.80 -13.37
C GLU A 112 -1.06 -9.36 -13.01
N PHE A 113 -1.85 -9.16 -11.95
CA PHE A 113 -2.30 -7.84 -11.48
C PHE A 113 -1.40 -7.18 -10.43
N ALA A 114 -0.22 -7.77 -10.15
CA ALA A 114 0.78 -7.15 -9.30
C ALA A 114 1.75 -6.31 -10.13
N GLY A 115 2.03 -5.11 -9.64
CA GLY A 115 3.05 -4.22 -10.19
C GLY A 115 4.45 -4.77 -9.96
N PHE A 116 5.40 -4.17 -10.66
CA PHE A 116 6.77 -4.65 -10.76
C PHE A 116 7.45 -4.82 -9.40
N GLU A 117 7.30 -3.85 -8.49
CA GLU A 117 7.89 -3.91 -7.13
C GLU A 117 7.41 -5.15 -6.35
N ILE A 118 6.11 -5.45 -6.44
CA ILE A 118 5.50 -6.58 -5.74
C ILE A 118 5.93 -7.90 -6.37
N GLN A 119 5.95 -7.99 -7.70
CA GLN A 119 6.40 -9.19 -8.42
C GLN A 119 7.89 -9.50 -8.17
N GLN A 120 8.75 -8.49 -7.99
CA GLN A 120 10.15 -8.71 -7.62
C GLN A 120 10.30 -9.25 -6.20
N SER A 121 9.43 -8.81 -5.28
CA SER A 121 9.46 -9.23 -3.88
C SER A 121 8.81 -10.60 -3.66
N PHE A 122 7.76 -10.87 -4.43
CA PHE A 122 6.95 -12.10 -4.39
C PHE A 122 6.82 -12.64 -5.82
N PRO A 123 7.86 -13.34 -6.33
CA PRO A 123 7.85 -13.86 -7.68
C PRO A 123 6.75 -14.91 -7.86
N MET A 124 6.19 -14.97 -9.07
CA MET A 124 5.33 -16.05 -9.48
C MET A 124 6.10 -17.37 -9.42
N VAL A 125 5.43 -18.47 -9.13
CA VAL A 125 6.05 -19.81 -9.13
C VAL A 125 5.40 -20.65 -10.23
N LEU A 126 6.22 -21.18 -11.13
CA LEU A 126 5.79 -22.17 -12.12
C LEU A 126 6.15 -23.57 -11.64
N GLU A 127 5.21 -24.50 -11.73
CA GLU A 127 5.50 -25.93 -11.59
C GLU A 127 5.85 -26.51 -12.97
N THR A 128 7.02 -27.12 -13.11
CA THR A 128 7.41 -27.80 -14.35
C THR A 128 6.63 -29.10 -14.53
N GLU A 129 6.63 -29.67 -15.74
CA GLU A 129 6.07 -31.01 -15.99
C GLU A 129 6.71 -32.11 -15.10
N GLU A 130 7.90 -31.85 -14.58
CA GLU A 130 8.65 -32.73 -13.68
C GLU A 130 8.38 -32.46 -12.18
N GLY A 131 7.51 -31.50 -11.85
CA GLY A 131 7.11 -31.17 -10.47
C GLY A 131 8.05 -30.21 -9.73
N PHE A 132 8.96 -29.52 -10.43
CA PHE A 132 9.83 -28.51 -9.81
C PHE A 132 9.15 -27.15 -9.75
N LEU A 133 9.29 -26.46 -8.62
CA LEU A 133 8.79 -25.10 -8.43
C LEU A 133 9.89 -24.09 -8.77
N ILE A 134 9.70 -23.31 -9.85
CA ILE A 134 10.66 -22.30 -10.34
C ILE A 134 10.09 -20.90 -10.12
N PRO A 135 10.79 -20.02 -9.36
CA PRO A 135 10.39 -18.63 -9.27
C PRO A 135 10.67 -17.93 -10.60
N VAL A 136 9.64 -17.28 -11.15
CA VAL A 136 9.70 -16.44 -12.33
C VAL A 136 9.73 -15.00 -11.87
N TYR A 137 10.84 -14.33 -12.17
CA TYR A 137 10.99 -12.90 -11.96
C TYR A 137 10.72 -12.17 -13.27
N PRO A 138 10.08 -10.99 -13.24
CA PRO A 138 10.12 -10.09 -14.38
C PRO A 138 11.58 -9.75 -14.70
N ASP A 139 11.93 -9.77 -15.98
CA ASP A 139 13.31 -9.61 -16.47
C ASP A 139 13.90 -8.26 -16.03
N ARG A 140 15.13 -8.25 -15.49
CA ARG A 140 15.74 -7.03 -14.91
C ARG A 140 16.49 -6.17 -15.91
N GLU A 141 16.97 -6.75 -17.01
CA GLU A 141 17.81 -6.05 -17.99
C GLU A 141 16.97 -5.29 -19.05
N ASN A 142 15.69 -5.61 -19.16
CA ASN A 142 14.71 -4.75 -19.79
C ASN A 142 13.99 -3.99 -18.67
N GLU A 143 14.48 -2.80 -18.30
CA GLU A 143 13.75 -1.81 -17.47
C GLU A 143 12.44 -1.31 -18.13
N GLU A 144 11.90 -2.04 -19.10
CA GLU A 144 10.52 -1.91 -19.51
C GLU A 144 9.71 -2.69 -18.47
N ILE A 145 9.14 -1.95 -17.49
CA ILE A 145 7.86 -2.28 -16.84
C ILE A 145 7.09 -3.18 -17.79
N PRO A 146 6.58 -4.37 -17.44
CA PRO A 146 5.87 -5.21 -18.40
C PRO A 146 4.84 -4.36 -19.14
N ILE A 147 5.21 -3.91 -20.34
CA ILE A 147 4.39 -3.11 -21.22
C ILE A 147 3.48 -4.18 -21.78
N TYR A 148 2.46 -4.57 -20.98
CA TYR A 148 1.33 -5.29 -21.52
C TYR A 148 0.92 -4.50 -22.77
N PRO A 149 0.59 -5.13 -23.90
CA PRO A 149 0.42 -4.44 -25.20
C PRO A 149 -0.46 -3.16 -25.16
N GLU A 150 -1.32 -3.09 -24.14
CA GLU A 150 -2.17 -2.01 -23.64
C GLU A 150 -1.46 -0.75 -23.09
N ASP A 151 -0.19 -0.80 -22.70
CA ASP A 151 0.52 0.22 -21.92
C ASP A 151 0.83 1.49 -22.76
N LYS A 152 0.70 1.40 -24.08
CA LYS A 152 0.55 2.60 -24.92
C LYS A 152 -0.69 3.40 -24.52
N GLY A 153 -1.76 2.75 -24.09
CA GLY A 153 -3.01 3.37 -23.67
C GLY A 153 -2.86 4.20 -22.41
N ALA A 154 -2.32 3.64 -21.32
CA ALA A 154 -2.21 4.35 -20.04
C ALA A 154 -1.24 5.53 -20.13
N LYS A 155 -0.05 5.32 -20.72
CA LYS A 155 0.92 6.39 -20.98
C LYS A 155 0.38 7.48 -21.89
N LEU A 156 -0.31 7.09 -22.98
CA LEU A 156 -0.98 8.05 -23.86
C LEU A 156 -2.09 8.79 -23.12
N TYR A 157 -2.86 8.10 -22.28
CA TYR A 157 -3.93 8.68 -21.47
C TYR A 157 -3.38 9.75 -20.52
N PHE A 158 -2.34 9.45 -19.75
CA PHE A 158 -1.64 10.44 -18.94
C PHE A 158 -1.07 11.58 -19.80
N SER A 159 -0.47 11.31 -20.96
CA SER A 159 0.05 12.37 -21.82
C SER A 159 -1.04 13.31 -22.36
N ASN A 160 -2.26 12.80 -22.58
CA ASN A 160 -3.40 13.55 -23.11
C ASN A 160 -4.20 14.28 -22.03
N HIS A 161 -4.21 13.75 -20.79
CA HIS A 161 -5.08 14.22 -19.71
C HIS A 161 -4.33 14.79 -18.50
N SER A 162 -3.02 14.56 -18.38
CA SER A 162 -2.22 15.18 -17.31
C SER A 162 -2.11 16.69 -17.57
N PRO A 163 -2.53 17.54 -16.64
CA PRO A 163 -2.30 18.98 -16.76
C PRO A 163 -0.80 19.23 -16.82
N LYS A 164 -0.32 19.95 -17.83
CA LYS A 164 1.05 20.46 -17.85
C LYS A 164 1.24 21.40 -16.65
N GLY A 165 1.81 20.92 -15.56
CA GLY A 165 2.30 21.77 -14.47
C GLY A 165 1.80 21.49 -13.05
N GLU A 166 0.96 20.49 -12.80
CA GLU A 166 0.56 20.15 -11.42
C GLU A 166 1.11 18.78 -11.04
N LEU A 167 2.24 18.77 -10.31
CA LEU A 167 2.51 17.68 -9.39
C LEU A 167 1.30 17.61 -8.43
N SER A 168 0.50 16.55 -8.57
CA SER A 168 -0.85 16.44 -8.01
C SER A 168 -0.89 16.62 -6.50
N LEU A 169 -2.04 17.06 -5.98
CA LEU A 169 -2.37 17.14 -4.55
C LEU A 169 -1.99 15.87 -3.76
N GLN A 170 -1.87 14.72 -4.43
CA GLN A 170 -1.42 13.47 -3.84
C GLN A 170 0.06 13.49 -3.43
N LYS A 171 0.96 14.15 -4.20
CA LYS A 171 2.35 14.32 -3.76
C LYS A 171 2.42 15.16 -2.49
N ILE A 172 1.65 16.26 -2.45
CA ILE A 172 1.54 17.12 -1.27
C ILE A 172 0.99 16.32 -0.09
N ARG A 173 -0.09 15.56 -0.29
CA ARG A 173 -0.71 14.72 0.73
C ARG A 173 0.23 13.62 1.23
N ASN A 174 0.96 12.95 0.34
CA ASN A 174 1.88 11.87 0.70
C ASN A 174 3.10 12.42 1.44
N GLU A 175 3.60 13.60 1.06
CA GLU A 175 4.61 14.34 1.83
C GLU A 175 4.10 14.72 3.22
N GLU A 176 2.86 15.22 3.34
CA GLU A 176 2.24 15.54 4.62
C GLU A 176 2.06 14.30 5.51
N LEU A 177 1.62 13.17 4.95
CA LEU A 177 1.47 11.91 5.67
C LEU A 177 2.80 11.33 6.14
N ARG A 178 3.85 11.41 5.29
CA ARG A 178 5.23 11.03 5.68
C ARG A 178 5.72 11.92 6.82
N ALA A 179 5.54 13.23 6.72
CA ALA A 179 5.90 14.16 7.79
C ALA A 179 5.12 13.88 9.09
N GLU A 180 3.84 13.49 9.01
CA GLU A 180 3.06 13.12 10.18
C GLU A 180 3.56 11.81 10.83
N ALA A 181 3.91 10.81 10.01
CA ALA A 181 4.49 9.55 10.47
C ALA A 181 5.83 9.76 11.18
N GLU A 182 6.72 10.57 10.60
CA GLU A 182 8.00 10.97 11.21
C GLU A 182 7.78 11.70 12.54
N ARG A 183 6.84 12.66 12.60
CA ARG A 183 6.50 13.36 13.84
C ARG A 183 5.99 12.41 14.93
N LYS A 184 5.16 11.43 14.58
CA LYS A 184 4.67 10.42 15.54
C LYS A 184 5.80 9.53 16.03
N GLN A 185 6.73 9.16 15.14
CA GLN A 185 7.88 8.35 15.50
C GLN A 185 8.82 9.10 16.43
N LEU A 186 9.12 10.37 16.13
CA LEU A 186 9.93 11.24 16.99
C LEU A 186 9.33 11.35 18.40
N LYS A 187 8.01 11.59 18.51
CA LYS A 187 7.32 11.63 19.82
C LYS A 187 7.44 10.31 20.59
N LYS A 188 7.37 9.17 19.91
CA LYS A 188 7.55 7.86 20.55
C LYS A 188 8.98 7.68 21.06
N ASP A 189 9.97 8.11 20.28
CA ASP A 189 11.38 7.97 20.63
C ASP A 189 11.78 8.94 21.76
N GLU A 190 11.25 10.16 21.76
CA GLU A 190 11.36 11.12 22.87
C GLU A 190 10.74 10.56 24.16
N ALA A 191 9.53 9.99 24.08
CA ALA A 191 8.87 9.38 25.23
C ALA A 191 9.65 8.17 25.79
N LYS A 192 10.32 7.39 24.92
CA LYS A 192 11.20 6.30 25.33
C LYS A 192 12.44 6.83 26.04
N ARG A 193 13.11 7.85 25.48
CA ARG A 193 14.27 8.50 26.10
C ARG A 193 13.94 9.09 27.46
N ALA A 194 12.84 9.84 27.57
CA ALA A 194 12.40 10.40 28.85
C ALA A 194 12.15 9.31 29.93
N LYS A 195 11.55 8.18 29.55
CA LYS A 195 11.37 7.04 30.47
C LYS A 195 12.70 6.39 30.88
N GLN A 196 13.69 6.37 29.98
CA GLN A 196 15.01 5.87 30.28
C GLN A 196 15.73 6.80 31.26
N ASP A 197 15.74 8.11 30.98
CA ASP A 197 16.36 9.13 31.85
C ASP A 197 15.71 9.14 33.25
N GLU A 198 14.41 8.89 33.35
CA GLU A 198 13.70 8.78 34.64
C GLU A 198 14.13 7.52 35.41
N ARG A 199 14.33 6.40 34.71
CA ARG A 199 14.80 5.15 35.32
C ARG A 199 16.22 5.28 35.83
N GLU A 200 17.10 5.90 35.04
CA GLU A 200 18.50 6.17 35.41
C GLU A 200 18.56 7.08 36.63
N ARG A 201 17.81 8.19 36.65
CA ARG A 201 17.72 9.07 37.82
C ARG A 201 17.25 8.35 39.09
N LYS A 202 16.19 7.54 38.98
CA LYS A 202 15.69 6.72 40.11
C LYS A 202 16.68 5.65 40.56
N GLN A 203 17.58 5.20 39.69
CA GLN A 203 18.61 4.24 40.06
C GLN A 203 19.77 4.95 40.77
N GLU A 204 20.24 6.08 40.24
CA GLU A 204 21.28 6.89 40.89
C GLU A 204 20.86 7.36 42.29
N GLU A 205 19.60 7.76 42.47
CA GLU A 205 19.07 8.18 43.77
C GLU A 205 19.07 7.02 44.78
N ARG A 206 18.64 5.82 44.35
CA ARG A 206 18.70 4.60 45.19
C ARG A 206 20.14 4.20 45.54
N GLU A 207 21.07 4.31 44.60
CA GLU A 207 22.50 4.03 44.86
C GLU A 207 23.13 5.05 45.83
N ARG A 208 22.75 6.33 45.74
CA ARG A 208 23.17 7.36 46.70
C ARG A 208 22.62 7.11 48.09
N GLU A 209 21.33 6.78 48.21
CA GLU A 209 20.71 6.45 49.50
C GLU A 209 21.36 5.23 50.13
N GLN A 210 21.64 4.18 49.35
CA GLN A 210 22.35 2.99 49.84
C GLN A 210 23.77 3.33 50.33
N LYS A 211 24.51 4.18 49.61
CA LYS A 211 25.83 4.66 50.06
C LYS A 211 25.75 5.44 51.36
N LEU A 212 24.79 6.37 51.48
CA LEU A 212 24.58 7.14 52.71
C LEU A 212 24.24 6.23 53.90
N GLN A 213 23.37 5.24 53.70
CA GLN A 213 23.04 4.26 54.73
C GLN A 213 24.25 3.41 55.13
N GLN A 214 25.08 3.00 54.16
CA GLN A 214 26.31 2.26 54.43
C GLN A 214 27.32 3.13 55.20
N GLU A 215 27.53 4.39 54.80
CA GLU A 215 28.42 5.32 55.48
C GLU A 215 27.96 5.63 56.91
N GLU A 216 26.65 5.79 57.15
CA GLU A 216 26.09 5.93 58.49
C GLU A 216 26.30 4.67 59.33
N PHE A 217 26.06 3.49 58.76
CA PHE A 217 26.30 2.21 59.42
C PHE A 217 27.77 2.05 59.85
N ASP A 218 28.70 2.38 58.95
CA ASP A 218 30.14 2.30 59.19
C ASP A 218 30.56 3.32 60.27
N ARG A 219 29.99 4.54 60.27
CA ARG A 219 30.23 5.54 61.34
C ARG A 219 29.73 5.10 62.70
N MET A 220 28.58 4.45 62.77
CA MET A 220 27.99 3.99 64.04
C MET A 220 28.70 2.76 64.61
N ASN A 221 29.44 2.02 63.80
CA ASN A 221 30.14 0.80 64.20
C ASN A 221 31.64 0.81 63.84
N PRO A 222 32.43 1.76 64.38
CA PRO A 222 33.83 1.92 63.99
C PRO A 222 34.73 0.72 64.34
N SER A 223 34.37 -0.07 65.35
CA SER A 223 35.17 -1.21 65.84
C SER A 223 35.02 -2.53 65.05
N LEU A 224 34.21 -2.56 63.98
CA LEU A 224 33.99 -3.78 63.18
C LEU A 224 35.02 -4.00 62.05
N PHE A 225 35.88 -3.01 61.79
CA PHE A 225 36.87 -3.04 60.69
C PHE A 225 38.32 -2.85 61.14
N ASP A 226 38.59 -2.73 62.45
CA ASP A 226 39.94 -2.72 63.01
C ASP A 226 40.35 -4.15 63.43
N PHE A 227 40.87 -4.94 62.47
CA PHE A 227 41.63 -6.18 62.72
C PHE A 227 42.89 -6.20 61.87
#